data_AF-Q4SWW4-F1
#
_entry.id   AF-Q4SWW4-F1
#
_cell.length_a   1.000
_cell.length_b   1.000
_cell.length_c   1.000
_cell.angle_alpha   90.00
_cell.angle_beta   90.00
_cell.angle_gamma   90.00
#
_symmetry.space_group_name_H-M   'P 1'
#
loop_
_entity.id
_entity.type
_entity.pdbx_description
1 polymer ?
#
loop_
_entity_poly.entity_id
_entity_poly.type
_entity_poly.pdbx_seq_one_letter_code
_entity_poly.pdbx_strand_id
1 'polypeptide(L)' 'QVLKLKGQVLSVMYRFRMKNREWLLIRTSSFTFQNPYSDEIEYIICTNTNIKQLQQQQAELEVHQRDGLTAYDLSQVTQS' A
#
# COMPACT_ATOMS: atom_id res chain seq x y z
N GLN A 1 11.11 4.68 -17.24
CA GLN A 1 11.99 3.98 -16.27
C GLN A 1 12.21 4.89 -15.07
N VAL A 2 12.22 4.35 -13.85
CA VAL A 2 12.32 5.14 -12.59
C VAL A 2 13.56 6.04 -12.53
N LEU A 3 14.67 5.61 -13.16
CA LEU A 3 15.92 6.37 -13.26
C LEU A 3 15.78 7.76 -13.88
N LYS A 4 14.76 7.97 -14.74
CA LYS A 4 14.54 9.25 -15.43
C LYS A 4 13.75 10.25 -14.57
N LEU A 5 13.22 9.82 -13.44
CA LEU A 5 12.22 10.55 -12.67
C LEU A 5 12.78 11.25 -11.42
N LYS A 6 14.11 11.22 -11.19
CA LYS A 6 14.85 11.96 -10.15
C LYS A 6 14.07 12.16 -8.84
N GLY A 7 13.72 11.05 -8.17
CA GLY A 7 13.02 11.07 -6.88
C GLY A 7 11.48 11.06 -6.95
N GLN A 8 10.85 11.25 -8.11
CA GLN A 8 9.40 11.03 -8.23
C GLN A 8 9.07 9.54 -8.10
N VAL A 9 7.95 9.28 -7.43
CA VAL A 9 7.46 7.92 -7.19
C VAL A 9 6.73 7.40 -8.43
N LEU A 10 7.11 6.21 -8.89
CA LEU A 10 6.39 5.45 -9.91
C LEU A 10 5.77 4.21 -9.27
N SER A 11 4.49 3.94 -9.53
CA SER A 11 3.81 2.75 -9.04
C SER A 11 3.41 1.84 -10.20
N VAL A 12 3.72 0.55 -10.09
CA VAL A 12 3.40 -0.47 -11.10
C VAL A 12 2.80 -1.71 -10.44
N MET A 13 1.88 -2.36 -11.13
CA MET A 13 1.31 -3.64 -10.71
C MET A 13 1.78 -4.74 -11.65
N TYR A 14 2.17 -5.88 -11.08
CA TYR A 14 2.60 -7.04 -11.87
C TYR A 14 2.44 -8.35 -11.09
N ARG A 15 2.55 -9.47 -11.80
CA ARG A 15 2.56 -10.80 -11.21
C ARG A 15 3.98 -11.15 -10.77
N PHE A 16 4.17 -11.32 -9.46
CA PHE A 16 5.41 -11.79 -8.86
C PHE A 16 5.33 -13.29 -8.60
N ARG A 17 6.39 -14.03 -8.95
CA ARG A 17 6.45 -15.48 -8.70
C ARG A 17 7.08 -15.74 -7.35
N MET A 18 6.31 -16.28 -6.43
CA MET A 18 6.77 -16.63 -5.09
C MET A 18 7.66 -17.89 -5.11
N LYS A 19 8.38 -18.15 -4.01
CA LYS A 19 9.24 -19.34 -3.86
C LYS A 19 8.46 -20.66 -4.00
N ASN A 20 7.20 -20.67 -3.57
CA ASN A 20 6.28 -21.81 -3.74
C ASN A 20 5.74 -21.94 -5.17
N ARG A 21 6.23 -21.13 -6.12
CA ARG A 21 5.86 -21.07 -7.54
C ARG A 21 4.47 -20.50 -7.84
N GLU A 22 3.74 -20.07 -6.83
CA GLU A 22 2.46 -19.37 -7.02
C GLU A 22 2.67 -17.92 -7.46
N TRP A 23 1.66 -17.37 -8.12
CA TRP A 23 1.66 -15.99 -8.58
C TRP A 23 0.94 -15.09 -7.58
N LEU A 24 1.61 -13.99 -7.23
CA LEU A 24 1.05 -12.94 -6.40
C LEU A 24 0.93 -11.64 -7.19
N LEU A 25 -0.21 -10.96 -7.07
CA LEU A 25 -0.35 -9.61 -7.59
C LEU A 25 0.28 -8.63 -6.59
N ILE A 26 1.37 -8.00 -7.00
CA ILE A 26 2.09 -7.01 -6.19
C ILE A 26 1.96 -5.64 -6.87
N ARG A 27 1.70 -4.61 -6.05
CA ARG A 27 1.95 -3.21 -6.40
C ARG A 27 3.29 -2.80 -5.84
N THR A 28 4.19 -2.37 -6.70
CA THR A 28 5.49 -1.85 -6.31
C THR A 28 5.51 -0.35 -6.57
N SER A 29 5.73 0.42 -5.52
CA SER A 29 6.00 1.86 -5.61
C SER A 29 7.50 2.09 -5.42
N SER A 30 8.13 2.79 -6.36
CA SER A 30 9.57 2.97 -6.36
C SER A 30 10.00 4.40 -6.70
N PHE A 31 11.15 4.80 -6.17
CA PHE A 31 11.83 6.04 -6.48
C PHE A 31 13.36 5.85 -6.40
N THR A 32 14.12 6.79 -6.95
CA THR A 32 15.58 6.81 -6.88
C THR A 32 16.07 7.60 -5.68
N PHE A 33 17.04 7.07 -4.95
CA PHE A 33 17.81 7.81 -3.96
C PHE A 33 19.13 8.26 -4.59
N GLN A 34 19.42 9.55 -4.47
CA GLN A 34 20.63 10.16 -5.02
C GLN A 34 21.55 10.59 -3.88
N ASN A 35 22.85 10.43 -4.10
CA ASN A 35 23.85 10.99 -3.20
C ASN A 35 23.75 12.52 -3.22
N PRO A 36 23.57 13.20 -2.07
CA PRO A 36 23.40 14.66 -2.03
C PRO A 36 24.65 15.45 -2.42
N TYR A 37 25.82 14.81 -2.49
CA TYR A 37 27.09 15.46 -2.83
C TYR A 37 27.49 15.29 -4.29
N SER A 38 27.06 14.21 -4.96
CA SER A 38 27.46 13.90 -6.36
C SER A 38 26.30 13.84 -7.35
N ASP A 39 25.04 13.92 -6.90
CA ASP A 39 23.81 13.72 -7.69
C ASP A 39 23.69 12.34 -8.38
N GLU A 40 24.62 11.42 -8.13
CA GLU A 40 24.60 10.07 -8.66
C GLU A 40 23.51 9.23 -7.97
N ILE A 41 22.88 8.34 -8.74
CA ILE A 41 21.88 7.41 -8.21
C ILE A 41 22.62 6.27 -7.49
N GLU A 42 22.45 6.17 -6.17
CA GLU A 42 23.02 5.07 -5.39
C GLU A 42 22.04 3.89 -5.30
N TYR A 43 20.75 4.18 -5.07
CA TYR A 43 19.75 3.14 -4.82
C TYR A 43 18.43 3.40 -5.55
N ILE A 44 17.72 2.32 -5.83
CA ILE A 44 16.29 2.35 -6.13
C ILE A 44 15.58 1.77 -4.91
N ILE A 45 14.72 2.57 -4.30
CA ILE A 45 13.91 2.15 -3.15
C ILE A 45 12.58 1.66 -3.68
N CYS A 46 12.13 0.49 -3.19
CA CYS A 46 10.88 -0.15 -3.61
C CYS A 46 10.06 -0.55 -2.39
N THR A 47 8.81 -0.09 -2.32
CA THR A 47 7.80 -0.62 -1.40
C THR A 47 6.90 -1.58 -2.18
N ASN A 48 6.93 -2.86 -1.81
CA ASN A 48 6.14 -3.91 -2.45
C ASN A 48 4.92 -4.25 -1.59
N THR A 49 3.72 -4.07 -2.11
CA THR A 49 2.47 -4.38 -1.40
C THR A 49 1.73 -5.52 -2.09
N ASN A 50 1.36 -6.53 -1.32
CA ASN A 50 0.43 -7.57 -1.76
C ASN A 50 -0.99 -6.97 -1.89
N ILE A 51 -1.55 -6.96 -3.11
CA ILE A 51 -2.86 -6.35 -3.36
C ILE A 51 -4.00 -7.07 -2.66
N LYS A 52 -3.95 -8.41 -2.59
CA LYS A 52 -5.00 -9.21 -1.93
C LYS A 52 -5.07 -8.91 -0.43
N GLN A 53 -3.91 -8.82 0.22
CA GLN A 53 -3.84 -8.46 1.64
C GLN A 53 -4.26 -7.01 1.90
N LEU A 54 -3.90 -6.07 1.00
CA LEU A 54 -4.30 -4.67 1.17
C LEU A 54 -5.82 -4.49 1.10
N GLN A 55 -6.49 -5.17 0.17
CA GLN A 55 -7.95 -5.14 0.06
C GLN A 55 -8.63 -5.72 1.31
N GLN A 56 -8.06 -6.78 1.88
CA GLN A 56 -8.60 -7.42 3.07
C GLN A 56 -8.46 -6.52 4.31
N GLN A 57 -7.30 -5.87 4.49
CA GLN A 57 -7.10 -4.89 5.57
C GLN A 57 -8.02 -3.66 5.43
N GLN A 58 -8.24 -3.16 4.21
CA GLN A 58 -9.17 -2.06 3.99
C GLN A 58 -10.62 -2.47 4.30
N ALA A 59 -11.03 -3.67 3.89
CA ALA A 59 -12.36 -4.18 4.22
C ALA A 59 -12.57 -4.35 5.73
N GLU A 60 -11.57 -4.87 6.45
CA GLU A 60 -11.62 -4.99 7.91
C GLU A 60 -11.73 -3.62 8.59
N LEU A 61 -10.97 -2.61 8.14
CA LEU A 61 -11.05 -1.25 8.69
C LEU A 61 -12.41 -0.60 8.43
N GLU A 62 -12.99 -0.78 7.24
CA GLU A 62 -14.35 -0.28 6.93
C GLU A 62 -15.43 -0.94 7.79
N VAL A 63 -15.32 -2.24 8.06
CA VAL A 63 -16.27 -2.96 8.92
C VAL A 63 -16.21 -2.43 10.36
N HIS A 64 -15.02 -2.29 10.95
CA HIS A 64 -14.87 -1.73 12.31
C HIS A 64 -15.41 -0.30 12.41
N GLN A 65 -15.25 0.50 11.36
CA GLN A 65 -15.77 1.87 11.34
C GLN A 65 -17.30 1.91 11.26
N ARG A 66 -17.91 0.97 10.52
CA ARG A 66 -19.38 0.84 10.45
C ARG A 66 -19.97 0.35 11.78
N ASP A 67 -19.38 -0.66 12.41
CA ASP A 67 -19.84 -1.18 13.70
C ASP A 67 -19.77 -0.11 14.80
N GLY A 68 -18.74 0.73 14.79
CA GLY A 68 -18.60 1.87 15.69
C GLY A 68 -19.75 2.87 15.55
N LEU A 69 -20.13 3.24 14.32
CA LEU A 69 -21.23 4.18 14.07
C LEU A 69 -22.60 3.60 14.46
N THR A 70 -22.85 2.32 14.21
CA THR A 70 -24.11 1.66 14.61
C THR A 70 -24.24 1.52 16.13
N ALA A 71 -23.12 1.35 16.85
CA ALA A 71 -23.12 1.26 18.31
C ALA A 71 -23.47 2.61 18.97
N TYR A 72 -23.00 3.73 18.39
CA TYR A 72 -23.37 5.07 18.86
C TYR A 72 -24.87 5.36 18.67
N ASP A 73 -25.45 4.94 17.55
CA ASP A 73 -26.87 5.20 17.22
C ASP A 73 -27.83 4.45 18.18
N LEU A 74 -27.58 3.17 18.47
CA LEU A 74 -28.41 2.41 19.44
C LEU A 74 -28.33 2.97 20.88
N SER A 75 -27.18 3.51 21.27
CA SER A 75 -26.99 4.07 22.62
C SER A 75 -27.82 5.34 22.86
N GLN A 76 -28.12 6.09 21.79
CA GLN A 76 -28.94 7.31 21.85
C GLN A 76 -30.44 7.02 21.88
N VAL A 77 -30.89 5.89 21.30
CA VAL A 77 -32.32 5.54 21.20
C VAL A 77 -32.87 4.89 22.48
N THR A 78 -32.03 4.40 23.38
CA THR A 78 -32.47 3.64 24.57
C THR A 78 -32.76 4.53 25.80
N GLN A 79 -32.72 5.86 25.66
CA GLN A 79 -32.90 6.83 26.76
C GLN A 79 -34.23 7.63 26.71
N SER A 80 -35.34 7.05 26.26
CA SER A 80 -36.67 7.68 26.39
C SER A 80 -37.72 6.71 26.90
#